data_AF-A0A3D5SP44-F1
#
_entry.id   AF-A0A3D5SP44-F1
#
_cell.length_a   1.000
_cell.length_b   1.000
_cell.length_c   1.000
_cell.angle_alpha   90.00
_cell.angle_beta   90.00
_cell.angle_gamma   90.00
#
_symmetry.space_group_name_H-M   'P 1'
#
loop_
_entity.id
_entity.type
_entity.pdbx_description
1 polymer ?
#
loop_
_entity_poly.entity_id
_entity_poly.type
_entity_poly.pdbx_seq_one_letter_code
_entity_poly.pdbx_strand_id
1 'polypeptide(L)'
;GVYKSTDNGRTWTLKNNGIEKKQPFAWRLTQAADETLYLFVARRSERGRIGDVDDGALYKSSNGGERWEKMTLPPGTNGPTSLVLDPSMKGRMYLTAWGLARLAGDTGGGVFLSTDGGQTWKNIFNASQHVYDLTV
;
A
#
# COMPACT_ATOMS: atom_id res chain seq x y z
N GLY A 1 -12.89 3.81 4.89
CA GLY A 1 -13.32 2.53 4.29
C GLY A 1 -13.23 2.61 2.79
N VAL A 2 -13.36 1.49 2.08
CA VAL A 2 -13.42 1.43 0.62
C VAL A 2 -14.87 1.24 0.19
N TYR A 3 -15.32 2.06 -0.76
CA TYR A 3 -16.65 1.97 -1.35
C TYR A 3 -16.54 1.80 -2.86
N LYS A 4 -17.48 1.06 -3.45
CA LYS A 4 -17.55 0.82 -4.89
C LYS A 4 -18.91 1.20 -5.43
N SER A 5 -18.92 1.83 -6.59
CA SER A 5 -20.11 2.06 -7.42
C SER A 5 -19.94 1.32 -8.75
N THR A 6 -21.04 0.79 -9.27
CA THR A 6 -21.12 0.17 -10.60
C THR A 6 -22.19 0.82 -11.48
N ASP A 7 -22.75 1.95 -11.04
CA ASP A 7 -23.89 2.63 -11.64
C ASP A 7 -23.61 4.11 -11.92
N ASN A 8 -22.35 4.43 -12.24
CA ASN A 8 -21.83 5.77 -12.48
C ASN A 8 -21.94 6.69 -11.25
N GLY A 9 -21.67 6.16 -10.06
CA GLY A 9 -21.60 6.92 -8.82
C GLY A 9 -22.95 7.21 -8.16
N ARG A 10 -24.05 6.62 -8.63
CA ARG A 10 -25.40 6.84 -8.06
C ARG A 10 -25.57 6.11 -6.73
N THR A 11 -25.06 4.89 -6.63
CA THR A 11 -25.05 4.12 -5.38
C THR A 11 -23.65 3.60 -5.06
N TRP A 12 -23.40 3.43 -3.77
CA TRP A 12 -22.10 3.03 -3.24
C TRP A 12 -22.28 1.90 -2.23
N THR A 13 -21.52 0.82 -2.42
CA THR A 13 -21.50 -0.33 -1.51
C THR A 13 -20.17 -0.38 -0.76
N LEU A 14 -20.22 -0.63 0.55
CA LEU A 14 -19.02 -0.84 1.36
C LEU A 14 -18.30 -2.13 0.93
N LYS A 15 -16.98 -2.04 0.73
CA LYS A 15 -16.12 -3.12 0.24
C LYS A 15 -14.89 -3.32 1.14
N ASN A 16 -15.13 -3.44 2.45
CA ASN A 16 -14.06 -3.62 3.45
C ASN A 16 -13.70 -5.08 3.75
N ASN A 17 -14.28 -6.06 3.06
CA ASN A 17 -14.05 -7.48 3.35
C ASN A 17 -12.56 -7.84 3.23
N GLY A 18 -11.95 -8.33 4.31
CA GLY A 18 -10.52 -8.64 4.39
C GLY A 18 -9.61 -7.49 4.83
N ILE A 19 -10.13 -6.26 4.99
CA ILE A 19 -9.40 -5.16 5.62
C ILE A 19 -9.49 -5.31 7.14
N GLU A 20 -8.34 -5.48 7.79
CA GLU A 20 -8.26 -5.82 9.22
C GLU A 20 -8.62 -4.65 10.15
N LYS A 21 -8.27 -3.41 9.75
CA LYS A 21 -8.57 -2.21 10.55
C LYS A 21 -10.07 -1.91 10.48
N LYS A 22 -10.67 -1.61 11.63
CA LYS A 22 -12.06 -1.15 11.78
C LYS A 22 -12.24 0.25 11.18
N GLN A 23 -11.23 1.12 11.32
CA GLN A 23 -11.21 2.46 10.76
C GLN A 23 -10.03 2.64 9.80
N PRO A 24 -10.04 1.99 8.62
CA PRO A 24 -8.93 2.08 7.69
C PRO A 24 -8.89 3.48 7.06
N PHE A 25 -7.77 4.17 7.23
CA PHE A 25 -7.47 5.40 6.52
C PHE A 25 -6.92 5.08 5.13
N ALA A 26 -7.80 4.54 4.29
CA ALA A 26 -7.58 4.35 2.86
C ALA A 26 -7.36 5.71 2.19
N TRP A 27 -6.27 5.87 1.43
CA TRP A 27 -5.91 7.17 0.84
C TRP A 27 -5.43 7.10 -0.61
N ARG A 28 -5.05 5.91 -1.09
CA ARG A 28 -4.68 5.69 -2.49
C ARG A 28 -5.18 4.33 -2.97
N LEU A 29 -5.53 4.28 -4.25
CA LEU A 29 -5.83 3.06 -4.98
C LEU A 29 -4.98 3.07 -6.26
N THR A 30 -4.45 1.91 -6.63
CA THR A 30 -3.76 1.70 -7.91
C THR A 30 -4.33 0.46 -8.58
N GLN A 31 -4.54 0.53 -9.89
CA GLN A 31 -5.02 -0.59 -10.68
C GLN A 31 -3.93 -1.05 -11.63
N ALA A 32 -3.67 -2.36 -11.66
CA ALA A 32 -2.79 -2.99 -12.62
C ALA A 32 -3.49 -3.25 -13.95
N ALA A 33 -2.72 -3.56 -14.99
CA ALA A 33 -3.25 -3.87 -16.31
C ALA A 33 -4.15 -5.13 -16.33
N ASP A 34 -3.99 -6.05 -15.37
CA ASP A 34 -4.83 -7.23 -15.18
C ASP A 34 -6.05 -6.98 -14.27
N GLU A 35 -6.39 -5.71 -14.06
CA GLU A 35 -7.47 -5.23 -13.19
C GLU A 35 -7.27 -5.47 -11.68
N THR A 36 -6.13 -6.04 -11.27
CA THR A 36 -5.78 -6.16 -9.84
C THR A 36 -5.74 -4.78 -9.21
N LEU A 37 -6.42 -4.63 -8.07
CA LEU A 37 -6.43 -3.41 -7.27
C LEU A 37 -5.44 -3.50 -6.11
N TYR A 38 -4.74 -2.40 -5.86
CA TYR A 38 -3.85 -2.21 -4.73
C TYR A 38 -4.31 -1.02 -3.91
N LEU A 39 -4.61 -1.25 -2.63
CA LEU A 39 -5.13 -0.28 -1.69
C LEU A 39 -4.07 0.09 -0.66
N PHE A 40 -3.88 1.39 -0.46
CA PHE A 40 -2.94 1.93 0.52
C PHE A 40 -3.71 2.47 1.71
N VAL A 41 -3.32 2.01 2.90
CA VAL A 41 -3.76 2.53 4.18
C VAL A 41 -2.64 3.35 4.81
N ALA A 42 -2.96 4.56 5.23
CA ALA A 42 -1.98 5.51 5.75
C ALA A 42 -1.43 5.03 7.10
N ARG A 43 -0.21 5.48 7.43
CA ARG A 43 0.50 5.18 8.69
C ARG A 43 -0.10 5.85 9.95
N ARG A 44 -1.41 5.74 10.14
CA ARG A 44 -2.12 6.23 11.32
C ARG A 44 -2.86 5.08 11.99
N SER A 45 -2.62 4.90 13.28
CA SER A 45 -3.35 3.95 14.10
C SER A 45 -4.79 4.40 14.32
N GLU A 46 -5.69 3.48 14.67
CA GLU A 46 -7.07 3.81 15.06
C GLU A 46 -7.13 4.73 16.29
N ARG A 47 -6.06 4.71 17.11
CA ARG A 47 -5.90 5.57 18.28
C ARG A 47 -5.30 6.94 17.92
N GLY A 48 -5.10 7.21 16.63
CA GLY A 48 -4.50 8.46 16.14
C GLY A 48 -3.00 8.58 16.39
N ARG A 49 -2.31 7.49 16.76
CA ARG A 49 -0.85 7.48 16.94
C ARG A 49 -0.15 7.21 15.60
N ILE A 50 1.10 7.62 15.51
CA ILE A 50 2.00 7.34 14.39
C ILE A 50 3.13 6.46 14.94
N GLY A 51 3.42 5.34 14.29
CA GLY A 51 4.65 4.60 14.50
C GLY A 51 4.49 3.13 14.89
N ASP A 52 3.25 2.61 15.03
CA ASP A 52 3.06 1.17 15.21
C ASP A 52 3.36 0.45 13.90
N VAL A 53 3.96 -0.75 13.98
CA VAL A 53 4.36 -1.53 12.79
C VAL A 53 3.19 -1.87 11.86
N ASP A 54 1.98 -1.93 12.42
CA ASP A 54 0.75 -2.24 11.71
C ASP A 54 -0.05 -0.99 11.31
N ASP A 55 0.52 0.21 11.39
CA ASP A 55 -0.22 1.45 11.15
C ASP A 55 -0.66 1.66 9.71
N GLY A 56 0.27 1.51 8.76
CA GLY A 56 -0.04 1.50 7.35
C GLY A 56 0.00 0.09 6.79
N ALA A 57 -0.71 -0.11 5.69
CA ALA A 57 -0.84 -1.40 5.06
C ALA A 57 -1.06 -1.25 3.56
N LEU A 58 -0.54 -2.23 2.81
CA LEU A 58 -0.84 -2.42 1.41
C LEU A 58 -1.76 -3.64 1.31
N TYR A 59 -2.89 -3.51 0.63
CA TYR A 59 -3.79 -4.61 0.36
C TYR A 59 -3.90 -4.83 -1.16
N LYS A 60 -4.12 -6.08 -1.56
CA LYS A 60 -4.39 -6.48 -2.94
C LYS A 60 -5.80 -7.04 -3.06
N SER A 61 -6.46 -6.80 -4.19
CA SER A 61 -7.71 -7.46 -4.57
C SER A 61 -7.66 -7.87 -6.05
N SER A 62 -7.92 -9.15 -6.33
CA SER A 62 -8.00 -9.71 -7.69
C SER A 62 -9.44 -9.91 -8.18
N ASN A 63 -10.44 -9.48 -7.39
CA ASN A 63 -11.86 -9.66 -7.69
C ASN A 63 -12.61 -8.32 -7.66
N GLY A 64 -11.97 -7.25 -8.14
CA GLY A 64 -12.59 -5.93 -8.25
C GLY A 64 -13.00 -5.31 -6.91
N GLY A 65 -12.28 -5.60 -5.84
CA GLY A 65 -12.50 -5.03 -4.50
C GLY A 65 -13.48 -5.82 -3.63
N GLU A 66 -13.95 -6.99 -4.04
CA GLU A 66 -14.89 -7.80 -3.25
C GLU A 66 -14.23 -8.46 -2.03
N ARG A 67 -12.93 -8.77 -2.12
CA ARG A 67 -12.10 -9.21 -1.00
C ARG A 67 -10.69 -8.63 -1.12
N TRP A 68 -10.13 -8.24 0.01
CA TRP A 68 -8.78 -7.70 0.14
C TRP A 68 -7.87 -8.67 0.90
N GLU A 69 -6.63 -8.76 0.45
CA GLU A 69 -5.57 -9.55 1.08
C GLU A 69 -4.42 -8.62 1.47
N LYS A 70 -4.00 -8.67 2.74
CA LYS A 70 -2.89 -7.85 3.23
C LYS A 70 -1.59 -8.34 2.59
N MET A 71 -0.82 -7.42 2.04
CA MET A 71 0.51 -7.68 1.50
C MET A 71 1.58 -7.45 2.57
N THR A 72 2.65 -8.22 2.52
CA THR A 72 3.83 -7.99 3.34
C THR A 72 4.57 -6.76 2.84
N LEU A 73 4.79 -5.80 3.75
CA LEU A 73 5.60 -4.61 3.48
C LEU A 73 7.10 -4.92 3.64
N PRO A 74 7.98 -4.12 3.02
CA PRO A 74 9.42 -4.20 3.28
C PRO A 74 9.73 -4.11 4.78
N PRO A 75 10.68 -4.90 5.31
CA PRO A 75 11.03 -4.86 6.73
C PRO A 75 11.43 -3.45 7.18
N GLY A 76 10.94 -3.02 8.34
CA GLY A 76 11.23 -1.70 8.88
C GLY A 76 10.42 -0.56 8.27
N THR A 77 9.41 -0.85 7.45
CA THR A 77 8.47 0.13 6.90
C THR A 77 7.07 -0.08 7.44
N ASN A 78 6.31 1.01 7.57
CA ASN A 78 4.88 0.96 7.91
C ASN A 78 4.05 2.03 7.18
N GLY A 79 4.64 2.74 6.22
CA GLY A 79 3.97 3.80 5.48
C GLY A 79 4.09 3.60 3.97
N PRO A 80 3.39 2.63 3.35
CA PRO A 80 3.40 2.47 1.90
C PRO A 80 2.77 3.70 1.24
N THR A 81 3.40 4.24 0.19
CA THR A 81 3.00 5.51 -0.45
C THR A 81 2.66 5.45 -1.92
N SER A 82 3.32 4.59 -2.68
CA SER A 82 3.05 4.41 -4.11
C SER A 82 3.49 3.03 -4.56
N LEU A 83 2.82 2.47 -5.55
CA LEU A 83 3.19 1.23 -6.20
C LEU A 83 3.09 1.44 -7.69
N VAL A 84 4.18 1.19 -8.40
CA VAL A 84 4.24 1.21 -9.85
C VAL A 84 4.51 -0.22 -10.32
N LEU A 85 3.64 -0.73 -11.18
CA LEU A 85 3.82 -2.05 -11.79
C LEU A 85 4.52 -1.90 -13.12
N ASP A 86 5.46 -2.78 -13.41
CA ASP A 86 6.12 -2.80 -14.69
C ASP A 86 5.27 -3.56 -15.73
N PRO A 87 4.76 -2.90 -16.79
CA PRO A 87 3.94 -3.56 -17.79
C PRO A 87 4.74 -4.52 -18.68
N SER A 88 6.06 -4.35 -18.77
CA SER A 88 6.95 -5.18 -19.60
C SER A 88 7.39 -6.48 -18.93
N MET A 89 7.31 -6.55 -17.60
CA MET A 89 7.80 -7.68 -16.82
C MET A 89 6.86 -8.03 -15.67
N LYS A 90 6.08 -9.10 -15.84
CA LYS A 90 5.17 -9.61 -14.80
C LYS A 90 5.92 -9.85 -13.49
N GLY A 91 5.30 -9.43 -12.39
CA GLY A 91 5.87 -9.56 -11.05
C GLY A 91 6.87 -8.45 -10.68
N ARG A 92 7.41 -7.71 -11.66
CA ARG A 92 8.27 -6.55 -11.37
C ARG A 92 7.42 -5.35 -10.95
N MET A 93 7.70 -4.82 -9.77
CA MET A 93 7.01 -3.66 -9.23
C MET A 93 7.91 -2.86 -8.29
N TYR A 94 7.60 -1.58 -8.17
CA TYR A 94 8.34 -0.64 -7.35
C TYR A 94 7.41 -0.01 -6.32
N LEU A 95 7.75 -0.18 -5.04
CA LEU A 95 7.00 0.37 -3.92
C LEU A 95 7.81 1.50 -3.29
N THR A 96 7.18 2.65 -3.06
CA THR A 96 7.72 3.65 -2.15
C THR A 96 7.09 3.43 -0.78
N ALA A 97 7.92 3.45 0.27
CA ALA A 97 7.43 3.29 1.63
C ALA A 97 8.28 4.08 2.62
N TRP A 98 7.62 4.65 3.61
CA TRP A 98 8.28 5.33 4.73
C TRP A 98 8.71 4.33 5.79
N GLY A 99 9.82 4.66 6.45
CA GLY A 99 10.35 3.89 7.57
C GLY A 99 9.44 3.97 8.79
N LEU A 100 9.66 3.05 9.73
CA LEU A 100 9.02 3.08 11.05
C LEU A 100 9.38 4.37 11.79
N ALA A 101 8.37 5.00 12.39
CA ALA A 101 8.58 6.21 13.18
C ALA A 101 9.34 5.89 14.48
N ARG A 102 10.41 6.65 14.73
CA ARG A 102 11.23 6.53 15.95
C ARG A 102 11.54 7.92 16.50
N LEU A 103 11.87 8.01 17.79
CA LEU A 103 12.23 9.27 18.43
C LEU A 103 13.42 9.98 17.75
N ALA A 104 14.38 9.21 17.25
CA ALA A 104 15.56 9.72 16.54
C ALA A 104 15.33 9.99 15.04
N GLY A 105 14.10 9.85 14.55
CA GLY A 105 13.73 9.94 13.14
C GLY A 105 13.41 8.58 12.51
N ASP A 106 12.61 8.62 11.44
CA ASP A 106 12.18 7.42 10.72
C ASP A 106 13.38 6.74 10.06
N THR A 107 13.42 5.40 10.09
CA THR A 107 14.50 4.62 9.48
C THR A 107 13.95 3.42 8.72
N GLY A 108 14.61 3.06 7.63
CA GLY A 108 14.24 1.93 6.78
C GLY A 108 13.32 2.28 5.62
N GLY A 109 12.99 3.55 5.39
CA GLY A 109 12.20 3.99 4.24
C GLY A 109 12.99 4.04 2.93
N GLY A 110 12.30 4.25 1.83
CA GLY A 110 12.92 4.34 0.50
C GLY A 110 12.04 3.89 -0.67
N VAL A 111 12.70 3.49 -1.74
CA VAL A 111 12.11 2.80 -2.90
C VAL A 111 12.56 1.35 -2.90
N PHE A 112 11.60 0.45 -3.10
CA PHE A 112 11.79 -0.99 -3.03
C PHE A 112 11.38 -1.63 -4.35
N LEU A 113 12.20 -2.54 -4.85
CA LEU A 113 11.92 -3.38 -6.01
C LEU A 113 11.47 -4.76 -5.55
N SER A 114 10.38 -5.25 -6.11
CA SER A 114 10.01 -6.66 -6.10
C SER A 114 10.06 -7.20 -7.52
N THR A 115 10.45 -8.46 -7.69
CA THR A 115 10.40 -9.21 -8.96
C THR A 115 9.49 -10.44 -8.89
N ASP A 116 8.76 -10.61 -7.79
CA ASP A 116 7.94 -11.80 -7.49
C ASP A 116 6.49 -11.44 -7.14
N GLY A 117 6.01 -10.27 -7.59
CA GLY A 117 4.63 -9.85 -7.37
C GLY A 117 4.39 -9.21 -5.99
N GLY A 118 5.44 -8.73 -5.33
CA GLY A 118 5.37 -8.10 -4.01
C GLY A 118 5.43 -9.08 -2.85
N GLN A 119 5.95 -10.31 -3.07
CA GLN A 119 6.19 -11.28 -2.00
C GLN A 119 7.48 -10.94 -1.24
N THR A 120 8.53 -10.53 -1.96
CA THR A 120 9.78 -10.02 -1.39
C THR A 120 10.16 -8.67 -1.98
N TRP A 121 10.93 -7.90 -1.21
CA TRP A 121 11.29 -6.52 -1.52
C TRP A 121 12.78 -6.26 -1.29
N LYS A 122 13.45 -5.67 -2.28
CA LYS A 122 14.83 -5.19 -2.20
C LYS A 122 14.83 -3.67 -2.19
N ASN A 123 15.45 -3.06 -1.17
CA ASN A 123 15.65 -1.61 -1.15
C ASN A 123 16.66 -1.21 -2.25
N ILE A 124 16.25 -0.33 -3.16
CA ILE A 124 17.07 0.16 -4.29
C ILE A 124 17.36 1.66 -4.18
N PHE A 125 16.73 2.36 -3.23
CA PHE A 125 16.98 3.76 -2.94
C PHE A 125 16.64 4.05 -1.48
N ASN A 126 17.63 4.50 -0.70
CA ASN A 126 17.50 4.78 0.73
C ASN A 126 18.06 6.16 1.13
N ALA A 127 18.36 7.02 0.15
CA ALA A 127 18.85 8.39 0.41
C ALA A 127 17.78 9.30 1.03
N SER A 128 16.50 8.94 0.91
CA SER A 128 15.39 9.58 1.64
C SER A 128 14.52 8.54 2.32
N GLN A 129 14.11 8.83 3.55
CA GLN A 129 13.17 8.01 4.33
C GLN A 129 11.71 8.31 3.96
N HIS A 130 11.45 9.42 3.26
CA HIS A 130 10.12 9.92 2.93
C HIS A 130 9.99 10.15 1.43
N VAL A 131 9.77 9.07 0.68
CA VAL A 131 9.39 9.13 -0.74
C VAL A 131 7.87 9.05 -0.84
N TYR A 132 7.24 10.03 -1.48
CA TYR A 132 5.77 10.16 -1.52
C TYR A 132 5.16 9.51 -2.75
N ASP A 133 5.87 9.56 -3.87
CA ASP A 133 5.40 8.99 -5.12
C ASP A 133 6.55 8.51 -5.98
N LEU A 134 6.21 7.65 -6.93
CA LEU A 134 7.08 7.15 -7.98
C LEU A 134 6.28 7.13 -9.27
N THR A 135 6.95 7.50 -10.35
CA THR A 135 6.46 7.37 -11.72
C THR A 135 7.61 6.84 -12.58
N VAL A 136 7.29 6.04 -13.58
CA VAL A 136 8.26 5.43 -14.52
C VAL A 136 7.79 5.64 -15.94
#